data_AF-A0A7W1MTD0-F1
#
_entry.id   AF-A0A7W1MTD0-F1
#
_cell.length_a   1.000
_cell.length_b   1.000
_cell.length_c   1.000
_cell.angle_alpha   90.00
_cell.angle_beta   90.00
_cell.angle_gamma   90.00
#
_symmetry.space_group_name_H-M   'P 1'
#
loop_
_entity.id
_entity.type
_entity.pdbx_description
1 polymer ?
#
loop_
_entity_poly.entity_id
_entity_poly.type
_entity_poly.pdbx_seq_one_letter_code
_entity_poly.pdbx_strand_id
1 'polypeptide(L)'
;MTALVAVAIAPHGAAKPFLTATNYPSGEYPSAAVVRDFNNDKIADIASANTNDGNVSVFLGEKDGTFGPANIFAVGAGAVEIASDDLNGDGSADLVVTDGGKSVYIVLGIGDGTFGTPSAITLHTDPIGIEIADLNNDGKLDLAIAIFGPSNNSKGEAAILLGNGDGTFAAPVFYPLSHNGYRLVATDLNGDGKLDLAWPFNISRPTEIVSPSSWGMAKGLFSR
;
A
#
# COMPACT_ATOMS: atom_id res chain seq x y z
N MET A 1 24.31 -9.41 -1.97
CA MET A 1 24.98 -8.15 -1.59
C MET A 1 24.03 -7.50 -0.60
N THR A 2 24.41 -7.25 0.66
CA THR A 2 23.42 -6.76 1.65
C THR A 2 22.86 -5.41 1.23
N ALA A 3 21.54 -5.32 1.04
CA ALA A 3 20.85 -4.06 0.79
C ALA A 3 20.46 -3.39 2.11
N LEU A 4 20.27 -2.07 2.05
CA LEU A 4 20.14 -1.21 3.22
C LEU A 4 18.92 -0.31 3.06
N VAL A 5 18.15 -0.12 4.13
CA VAL A 5 17.24 1.01 4.27
C VAL A 5 18.01 2.14 4.95
N ALA A 6 18.07 3.30 4.31
CA ALA A 6 18.72 4.49 4.85
C ALA A 6 17.69 5.39 5.55
N VAL A 7 17.88 5.66 6.83
CA VAL A 7 16.98 6.52 7.61
C VAL A 7 17.70 7.81 7.99
N ALA A 8 17.11 8.95 7.63
CA ALA A 8 17.59 10.28 8.01
C ALA A 8 16.56 10.95 8.93
N ILE A 9 16.99 11.32 10.15
CA ILE A 9 16.12 11.92 11.17
C ILE A 9 16.46 13.41 11.30
N ALA A 10 15.43 14.25 11.24
CA ALA A 10 15.55 15.67 11.55
C ALA A 10 15.51 15.87 13.08
N PRO A 11 16.47 16.60 13.68
CA PRO A 11 16.36 16.97 15.09
C PRO A 11 15.13 17.87 15.33
N HIS A 12 14.37 17.65 16.41
CA HIS A 12 13.33 18.60 16.81
C HIS A 12 13.96 19.93 17.28
N GLY A 13 13.68 21.02 16.56
CA GLY A 13 14.16 22.38 16.86
C GLY A 13 14.92 23.05 15.70
N ALA A 14 14.82 24.38 15.63
CA ALA A 14 15.22 25.26 14.52
C ALA A 14 16.29 24.73 13.55
N ALA A 15 15.88 24.52 12.29
CA ALA A 15 16.70 24.40 11.07
C ALA A 15 18.08 23.76 11.24
N LYS A 16 18.16 22.60 11.91
CA LYS A 16 19.38 21.79 11.89
C LYS A 16 19.39 20.90 10.64
N PRO A 17 20.56 20.69 10.01
CA PRO A 17 20.66 19.75 8.90
C PRO A 17 20.25 18.35 9.37
N PHE A 18 19.64 17.57 8.46
CA PHE A 18 19.43 16.14 8.68
C PHE A 18 20.75 15.50 9.12
N LEU A 19 20.70 14.64 10.13
CA LEU A 19 21.86 13.86 10.52
C LEU A 19 22.25 12.92 9.36
N THR A 20 23.52 12.52 9.32
CA THR A 20 23.98 11.47 8.38
C THR A 20 23.09 10.24 8.53
N ALA A 21 22.60 9.71 7.41
CA ALA A 21 21.72 8.56 7.44
C ALA A 21 22.42 7.33 8.04
N THR A 22 21.73 6.66 8.95
CA THR A 22 22.14 5.34 9.45
C THR A 22 21.54 4.29 8.53
N ASN A 23 22.35 3.29 8.17
CA ASN A 23 21.93 2.20 7.29
C ASN A 23 21.54 0.97 8.12
N TYR A 24 20.34 0.46 7.87
CA TYR A 24 19.84 -0.76 8.51
C TYR A 24 19.76 -1.89 7.46
N PRO A 25 20.36 -3.08 7.72
CA PRO A 25 20.27 -4.22 6.80
C PRO A 25 18.82 -4.66 6.55
N SER A 26 18.42 -4.69 5.28
CA SER A 26 17.12 -5.17 4.78
C SER A 26 17.29 -6.30 3.77
N GLY A 27 16.19 -6.74 3.14
CA GLY A 27 16.24 -7.55 1.92
C GLY A 27 16.74 -6.77 0.70
N GLU A 28 17.10 -7.49 -0.37
CA GLU A 28 17.64 -6.94 -1.63
C GLU A 28 16.63 -6.10 -2.42
N TYR A 29 17.12 -4.94 -2.90
CA TYR A 29 16.38 -3.98 -3.73
C TYR A 29 15.09 -3.45 -3.04
N PRO A 30 15.21 -2.71 -1.93
CA PRO A 30 14.05 -2.08 -1.30
C PRO A 30 13.43 -1.05 -2.25
N SER A 31 12.13 -1.18 -2.51
CA SER A 31 11.40 -0.38 -3.52
C SER A 31 10.43 0.63 -2.90
N ALA A 32 9.86 0.30 -1.75
CA ALA A 32 8.88 1.12 -1.03
C ALA A 32 8.98 0.86 0.46
N ALA A 33 8.62 1.87 1.27
CA ALA A 33 8.57 1.74 2.72
C ALA A 33 7.39 2.54 3.29
N VAL A 34 6.87 2.06 4.42
CA VAL A 34 5.82 2.71 5.22
C VAL A 34 6.29 2.88 6.65
N VAL A 35 5.79 3.93 7.30
CA VAL A 35 6.06 4.25 8.70
C VAL A 35 4.75 4.16 9.47
N ARG A 36 4.72 3.30 10.50
CA ARG A 36 3.58 3.14 11.41
C ARG A 36 4.09 2.54 12.73
N ASP A 37 3.29 2.58 13.78
CA ASP A 37 3.53 1.82 15.01
C ASP A 37 3.02 0.39 14.80
N PHE A 38 3.92 -0.59 14.64
CA PHE A 38 3.59 -2.00 14.39
C PHE A 38 3.55 -2.84 15.68
N ASN A 39 4.06 -2.31 16.80
CA ASN A 39 4.15 -3.01 18.08
C ASN A 39 3.35 -2.34 19.22
N ASN A 40 2.56 -1.31 18.91
CA ASN A 40 1.71 -0.54 19.81
C ASN A 40 2.45 0.18 20.95
N ASP A 41 3.73 0.51 20.77
CA ASP A 41 4.53 1.20 21.79
C ASP A 41 4.54 2.74 21.65
N LYS A 42 3.85 3.26 20.62
CA LYS A 42 3.73 4.67 20.23
C LYS A 42 5.02 5.28 19.68
N ILE A 43 5.95 4.45 19.24
CA ILE A 43 7.16 4.81 18.52
C ILE A 43 6.95 4.44 17.05
N ALA A 44 7.54 5.21 16.16
CA ALA A 44 7.43 4.97 14.73
C ALA A 44 8.37 3.83 14.32
N ASP A 45 7.80 2.79 13.70
CA ASP A 45 8.51 1.68 13.09
C ASP A 45 8.53 1.84 11.56
N ILE A 46 9.30 0.99 10.88
CA ILE A 46 9.41 0.99 9.40
C ILE A 46 9.14 -0.42 8.87
N ALA A 47 8.30 -0.53 7.84
CA ALA A 47 8.23 -1.72 7.00
C ALA A 47 8.70 -1.40 5.58
N SER A 48 9.54 -2.25 5.00
CA SER A 48 10.15 -2.09 3.68
C SER A 48 9.88 -3.29 2.79
N ALA A 49 9.32 -3.05 1.60
CA ALA A 49 9.17 -4.06 0.55
C ALA A 49 10.49 -4.24 -0.21
N ASN A 50 10.94 -5.49 -0.37
CA ASN A 50 12.21 -5.82 -1.02
C ASN A 50 11.96 -6.66 -2.28
N THR A 51 12.13 -6.04 -3.45
CA THR A 51 11.68 -6.59 -4.73
C THR A 51 12.47 -7.82 -5.18
N ASN A 52 13.78 -7.87 -4.95
CA ASN A 52 14.56 -9.01 -5.46
C ASN A 52 14.42 -10.26 -4.58
N ASP A 53 14.13 -10.07 -3.29
CA ASP A 53 13.96 -11.19 -2.35
C ASP A 53 12.50 -11.64 -2.21
N GLY A 54 11.53 -10.84 -2.68
CA GLY A 54 10.10 -11.15 -2.49
C GLY A 54 9.71 -11.17 -1.02
N ASN A 55 10.24 -10.24 -0.20
CA ASN A 55 9.98 -10.21 1.24
C ASN A 55 9.75 -8.78 1.76
N VAL A 56 9.25 -8.69 2.99
CA VAL A 56 9.18 -7.43 3.76
C VAL A 56 10.19 -7.49 4.90
N SER A 57 10.87 -6.38 5.16
CA SER A 57 11.65 -6.15 6.38
C SER A 57 10.93 -5.16 7.29
N VAL A 58 10.71 -5.53 8.55
CA VAL A 58 10.10 -4.66 9.57
C VAL A 58 11.13 -4.32 10.64
N PHE A 59 11.33 -3.03 10.87
CA PHE A 59 12.28 -2.47 11.82
C PHE A 59 11.51 -1.76 12.93
N LEU A 60 11.62 -2.26 14.15
CA LEU A 60 11.01 -1.61 15.31
C LEU A 60 11.87 -0.43 15.75
N GLY A 61 11.23 0.72 15.93
CA GLY A 61 11.82 1.97 16.35
C GLY A 61 12.09 1.99 17.85
N GLU A 62 13.11 2.73 18.22
CA GLU A 62 13.50 2.96 19.60
C GLU A 62 13.31 4.44 19.95
N LYS A 63 13.17 4.75 21.25
CA LYS A 63 12.90 6.14 21.70
C LYS A 63 13.99 7.14 21.35
N ASP A 64 15.20 6.65 21.05
CA ASP A 64 16.33 7.47 20.63
C ASP A 64 16.38 7.71 19.10
N GLY A 65 15.39 7.21 18.36
CA GLY A 65 15.31 7.30 16.91
C GLY A 65 16.14 6.25 16.18
N THR A 66 16.71 5.28 16.88
CA THR A 66 17.34 4.12 16.23
C THR A 66 16.31 3.04 15.95
N PHE A 67 16.72 1.99 15.23
CA PHE A 67 15.87 0.85 14.90
C PHE A 67 16.58 -0.46 15.27
N GLY A 68 15.79 -1.42 15.74
CA GLY A 68 16.23 -2.79 15.98
C GLY A 68 16.56 -3.57 14.70
N PRO A 69 17.01 -4.83 14.82
CA PRO A 69 17.20 -5.70 13.66
C PRO A 69 15.87 -5.96 12.93
N ALA A 70 15.95 -6.16 11.61
CA ALA A 70 14.79 -6.46 10.80
C ALA A 70 14.14 -7.81 11.16
N ASN A 71 12.84 -7.79 11.40
CA ASN A 71 11.99 -8.98 11.28
C ASN A 71 11.63 -9.15 9.79
N ILE A 72 11.93 -10.30 9.20
CA ILE A 72 11.79 -10.53 7.75
C ILE A 72 10.84 -11.69 7.48
N PHE A 73 9.85 -11.46 6.62
CA PHE A 73 8.93 -12.50 6.17
C PHE A 73 8.64 -12.38 4.67
N ALA A 74 8.42 -13.53 4.03
CA ALA A 74 8.22 -13.61 2.59
C ALA A 74 6.82 -13.15 2.16
N VAL A 75 6.74 -12.44 1.04
CA VAL A 75 5.52 -12.00 0.36
C VAL A 75 5.71 -12.15 -1.15
N GLY A 76 5.43 -13.35 -1.65
CA GLY A 76 5.55 -13.65 -3.08
C GLY A 76 7.00 -13.69 -3.57
N ALA A 77 7.19 -13.28 -4.82
CA ALA A 77 8.46 -13.42 -5.54
C ALA A 77 9.13 -12.07 -5.84
N GLY A 78 8.41 -10.96 -5.74
CA GLY A 78 8.96 -9.63 -5.84
C GLY A 78 8.02 -8.55 -5.34
N ALA A 79 8.21 -8.15 -4.07
CA ALA A 79 7.46 -7.09 -3.41
C ALA A 79 7.75 -5.74 -4.06
N VAL A 80 6.72 -5.06 -4.57
CA VAL A 80 6.85 -3.82 -5.36
C VAL A 80 6.48 -2.60 -4.52
N GLU A 81 5.27 -2.57 -3.97
CA GLU A 81 4.78 -1.48 -3.13
C GLU A 81 4.19 -2.03 -1.83
N ILE A 82 4.17 -1.21 -0.79
CA ILE A 82 3.65 -1.54 0.53
C ILE A 82 2.81 -0.38 1.05
N ALA A 83 1.65 -0.70 1.62
CA ALA A 83 0.77 0.22 2.34
C ALA A 83 0.40 -0.40 3.69
N SER A 84 -0.08 0.42 4.64
CA SER A 84 -0.43 -0.06 5.98
C SER A 84 -1.63 0.67 6.56
N ASP A 85 -2.57 -0.10 7.10
CA ASP A 85 -3.66 0.37 7.94
C ASP A 85 -4.25 -0.75 8.81
N ASP A 86 -5.21 -0.45 9.69
CA ASP A 86 -5.93 -1.45 10.49
C ASP A 86 -7.11 -2.02 9.67
N LEU A 87 -6.88 -3.10 8.92
CA LEU A 87 -7.82 -3.66 7.94
C LEU A 87 -8.89 -4.55 8.59
N ASN A 88 -8.63 -5.04 9.80
CA ASN A 88 -9.51 -5.93 10.55
C ASN A 88 -10.14 -5.26 11.79
N GLY A 89 -9.79 -4.01 12.09
CA GLY A 89 -10.34 -3.23 13.19
C GLY A 89 -9.87 -3.68 14.58
N ASP A 90 -8.74 -4.39 14.67
CA ASP A 90 -8.22 -4.89 15.94
C ASP A 90 -7.28 -3.91 16.67
N GLY A 91 -6.98 -2.78 16.03
CA GLY A 91 -6.11 -1.73 16.54
C GLY A 91 -4.63 -1.93 16.21
N SER A 92 -4.26 -3.03 15.55
CA SER A 92 -2.90 -3.30 15.07
C SER A 92 -2.75 -2.85 13.62
N ALA A 93 -1.55 -2.43 13.27
CA ALA A 93 -1.23 -2.08 11.90
C ALA A 93 -1.05 -3.34 11.03
N ASP A 94 -1.88 -3.48 9.99
CA ASP A 94 -1.75 -4.50 8.96
C ASP A 94 -0.96 -3.97 7.76
N LEU A 95 -0.57 -4.88 6.85
CA LEU A 95 0.15 -4.56 5.63
C LEU A 95 -0.59 -5.06 4.39
N VAL A 96 -0.55 -4.25 3.34
CA VAL A 96 -0.91 -4.62 1.97
C VAL A 96 0.35 -4.49 1.12
N VAL A 97 0.71 -5.55 0.39
CA VAL A 97 1.92 -5.59 -0.44
C VAL A 97 1.58 -6.03 -1.85
N THR A 98 1.98 -5.24 -2.85
CA THR A 98 1.87 -5.66 -4.26
C THR A 98 3.08 -6.48 -4.65
N ASP A 99 2.87 -7.50 -5.46
CA ASP A 99 3.88 -8.42 -5.94
C ASP A 99 3.88 -8.46 -7.47
N GLY A 100 5.08 -8.39 -8.06
CA GLY A 100 5.29 -8.45 -9.51
C GLY A 100 4.84 -9.77 -10.16
N GLY A 101 4.49 -10.79 -9.36
CA GLY A 101 3.83 -12.03 -9.77
C GLY A 101 2.30 -11.92 -9.84
N LYS A 102 1.75 -10.71 -10.00
CA LYS A 102 0.31 -10.41 -10.16
C LYS A 102 -0.52 -10.65 -8.89
N SER A 103 0.09 -10.50 -7.72
CA SER A 103 -0.60 -10.74 -6.46
C SER A 103 -0.59 -9.49 -5.60
N VAL A 104 -1.63 -9.37 -4.78
CA VAL A 104 -1.67 -8.46 -3.63
C VAL A 104 -1.71 -9.32 -2.38
N TYR A 105 -0.74 -9.14 -1.49
CA TYR A 105 -0.65 -9.84 -0.23
C TYR A 105 -1.26 -8.98 0.88
N ILE A 106 -2.19 -9.55 1.63
CA ILE A 106 -2.71 -9.00 2.87
C ILE A 106 -2.02 -9.71 4.02
N VAL A 107 -1.43 -8.95 4.94
CA VAL A 107 -0.67 -9.50 6.06
C VAL A 107 -1.12 -8.81 7.33
N LEU A 108 -1.86 -9.54 8.17
CA LEU A 108 -2.42 -8.99 9.41
C LEU A 108 -1.34 -8.86 10.47
N GLY A 109 -1.29 -7.71 11.12
CA GLY A 109 -0.43 -7.43 12.26
C GLY A 109 -0.95 -8.13 13.51
N ILE A 110 -0.03 -8.55 14.38
CA ILE A 110 -0.36 -9.13 15.69
C ILE A 110 -0.30 -8.04 16.79
N GLY A 111 0.30 -6.89 16.48
CA GLY A 111 0.42 -5.75 17.39
C GLY A 111 1.62 -5.81 18.33
N ASP A 112 2.57 -6.72 18.08
CA ASP A 112 3.85 -6.85 18.80
C ASP A 112 5.07 -6.70 17.86
N GLY A 113 4.86 -6.17 16.65
CA GLY A 113 5.86 -6.10 15.60
C GLY A 113 6.00 -7.38 14.76
N THR A 114 5.18 -8.40 15.03
CA THR A 114 5.06 -9.61 14.21
C THR A 114 3.77 -9.64 13.40
N PHE A 115 3.77 -10.50 12.38
CA PHE A 115 2.73 -10.55 11.36
C PHE A 115 2.27 -11.99 11.14
N GLY A 116 0.99 -12.15 10.83
CA GLY A 116 0.37 -13.41 10.48
C GLY A 116 0.84 -13.96 9.13
N THR A 117 0.22 -15.07 8.71
CA THR A 117 0.51 -15.66 7.39
C THR A 117 -0.02 -14.76 6.28
N PRO A 118 0.80 -14.38 5.28
CA PRO A 118 0.33 -13.61 4.14
C PRO A 118 -0.77 -14.32 3.35
N SER A 119 -1.86 -13.61 3.08
CA SER A 119 -2.98 -14.06 2.24
C SER A 119 -2.89 -13.40 0.88
N ALA A 120 -2.87 -14.18 -0.20
CA ALA A 120 -2.70 -13.66 -1.56
C ALA A 120 -4.05 -13.49 -2.26
N ILE A 121 -4.23 -12.35 -2.91
CA ILE A 121 -5.29 -12.10 -3.89
C ILE A 121 -4.64 -11.97 -5.27
N THR A 122 -4.95 -12.91 -6.15
CA THR A 122 -4.39 -12.93 -7.50
C THR A 122 -5.18 -12.01 -8.44
N LEU A 123 -4.45 -11.15 -9.14
CA LEU A 123 -4.91 -10.29 -10.22
C LEU A 123 -4.49 -10.89 -11.57
N HIS A 124 -4.92 -10.27 -12.67
CA HIS A 124 -4.58 -10.76 -14.01
C HIS A 124 -3.29 -10.16 -14.61
N THR A 125 -2.83 -9.03 -14.06
CA THR A 125 -1.66 -8.26 -14.49
C THR A 125 -0.98 -7.60 -13.28
N ASP A 126 0.11 -6.89 -13.52
CA ASP A 126 1.07 -6.49 -12.49
C ASP A 126 0.54 -5.29 -11.68
N PRO A 127 0.32 -5.46 -10.37
CA PRO A 127 -0.06 -4.36 -9.51
C PRO A 127 1.16 -3.49 -9.14
N ILE A 128 0.97 -2.18 -9.14
CA ILE A 128 2.04 -1.19 -8.94
C ILE A 128 1.67 -0.04 -8.01
N GLY A 129 0.40 0.06 -7.62
CA GLY A 129 -0.17 1.13 -6.80
C GLY A 129 -1.06 0.54 -5.71
N ILE A 130 -1.01 1.06 -4.49
CA ILE A 130 -1.97 0.73 -3.42
C ILE A 130 -2.56 2.01 -2.82
N GLU A 131 -3.88 2.04 -2.70
CA GLU A 131 -4.62 3.01 -1.89
C GLU A 131 -5.58 2.24 -0.97
N ILE A 132 -5.63 2.64 0.31
CA ILE A 132 -6.50 2.07 1.34
C ILE A 132 -7.46 3.16 1.80
N ALA A 133 -8.76 2.92 1.66
CA ALA A 133 -9.79 3.85 2.11
C ALA A 133 -11.16 3.17 2.17
N ASP A 134 -12.10 3.72 2.93
CA ASP A 134 -13.52 3.33 2.85
C ASP A 134 -14.15 3.95 1.59
N LEU A 135 -14.15 3.20 0.48
CA LEU A 135 -14.55 3.70 -0.85
C LEU A 135 -16.06 3.66 -1.05
N ASN A 136 -16.76 2.79 -0.32
CA ASN A 136 -18.20 2.62 -0.41
C ASN A 136 -18.98 3.26 0.76
N ASN A 137 -18.26 3.82 1.74
CA ASN A 137 -18.77 4.47 2.96
C ASN A 137 -19.56 3.52 3.87
N ASP A 138 -19.10 2.26 3.99
CA ASP A 138 -19.70 1.24 4.86
C ASP A 138 -18.99 1.10 6.23
N GLY A 139 -17.95 1.91 6.47
CA GLY A 139 -17.15 1.93 7.68
C GLY A 139 -16.02 0.92 7.70
N LYS A 140 -15.72 0.24 6.59
CA LYS A 140 -14.63 -0.73 6.45
C LYS A 140 -13.63 -0.25 5.41
N LEU A 141 -12.36 -0.57 5.61
CA LEU A 141 -11.33 -0.21 4.66
C LEU A 141 -11.40 -1.11 3.43
N ASP A 142 -11.49 -0.48 2.26
CA ASP A 142 -11.38 -1.10 0.95
C ASP A 142 -9.98 -0.88 0.36
N LEU A 143 -9.65 -1.60 -0.71
CA LEU A 143 -8.44 -1.40 -1.49
C LEU A 143 -8.76 -0.90 -2.89
N ALA A 144 -8.01 0.09 -3.34
CA ALA A 144 -7.87 0.44 -4.75
C ALA A 144 -6.44 0.16 -5.21
N ILE A 145 -6.29 -0.78 -6.14
CA ILE A 145 -4.99 -1.24 -6.63
C ILE A 145 -4.78 -0.71 -8.05
N ALA A 146 -3.69 0.03 -8.26
CA ALA A 146 -3.31 0.46 -9.60
C ALA A 146 -2.60 -0.69 -10.31
N ILE A 147 -3.06 -1.00 -11.51
CA ILE A 147 -2.59 -2.11 -12.30
C ILE A 147 -1.99 -1.58 -13.59
N PHE A 148 -0.76 -2.00 -13.88
CA PHE A 148 -0.12 -1.67 -15.14
C PHE A 148 -0.72 -2.48 -16.28
N GLY A 149 -0.99 -1.85 -17.42
CA GLY A 149 -1.43 -2.55 -18.61
C GLY A 149 -0.36 -3.55 -19.08
N PRO A 150 -0.70 -4.54 -19.92
CA PRO A 150 0.24 -5.58 -20.35
C PRO A 150 1.45 -5.05 -21.18
N SER A 151 1.47 -3.74 -21.49
CA SER A 151 2.59 -3.06 -22.12
C SER A 151 2.60 -1.58 -21.75
N ASN A 152 3.72 -0.90 -21.96
CA ASN A 152 3.87 0.54 -21.72
C ASN A 152 2.88 1.42 -22.51
N ASN A 153 2.37 0.90 -23.64
CA ASN A 153 1.41 1.59 -24.50
C ASN A 153 -0.04 1.13 -24.28
N SER A 154 -0.24 0.19 -23.35
CA SER A 154 -1.57 -0.27 -22.97
C SER A 154 -2.21 0.68 -21.96
N LYS A 155 -3.53 0.56 -21.83
CA LYS A 155 -4.28 1.20 -20.76
C LYS A 155 -4.10 0.38 -19.48
N GLY A 156 -3.90 1.05 -18.36
CA GLY A 156 -3.92 0.43 -17.04
C GLY A 156 -5.34 0.19 -16.56
N GLU A 157 -5.46 -0.42 -15.39
CA GLU A 157 -6.73 -0.68 -14.70
C GLU A 157 -6.62 -0.27 -13.23
N ALA A 158 -7.76 0.03 -12.62
CA ALA A 158 -7.89 0.03 -11.16
C ALA A 158 -8.66 -1.23 -10.76
N ALA A 159 -8.12 -2.02 -9.83
CA ALA A 159 -8.90 -3.07 -9.17
C ALA A 159 -9.41 -2.54 -7.83
N ILE A 160 -10.72 -2.60 -7.63
CA ILE A 160 -11.38 -2.26 -6.37
C ILE A 160 -11.74 -3.55 -5.65
N LEU A 161 -11.28 -3.68 -4.41
CA LEU A 161 -11.57 -4.80 -3.54
C LEU A 161 -12.26 -4.27 -2.29
N LEU A 162 -13.54 -4.59 -2.12
CA LEU A 162 -14.30 -4.16 -0.95
C LEU A 162 -13.90 -4.97 0.28
N GLY A 163 -13.65 -4.30 1.39
CA GLY A 163 -13.25 -4.90 2.65
C GLY A 163 -14.43 -5.52 3.39
N ASN A 164 -14.21 -6.70 3.98
CA ASN A 164 -15.21 -7.31 4.86
C ASN A 164 -15.10 -6.81 6.31
N GLY A 165 -14.02 -6.09 6.64
CA GLY A 165 -13.73 -5.55 7.98
C GLY A 165 -13.07 -6.55 8.93
N ASP A 166 -12.62 -7.69 8.42
CA ASP A 166 -11.92 -8.75 9.16
C ASP A 166 -10.55 -9.07 8.53
N GLY A 167 -10.02 -8.15 7.74
CA GLY A 167 -8.80 -8.35 6.96
C GLY A 167 -8.97 -9.19 5.69
N THR A 168 -10.20 -9.62 5.37
CA THR A 168 -10.53 -10.25 4.08
C THR A 168 -11.23 -9.29 3.13
N PHE A 169 -11.15 -9.58 1.83
CA PHE A 169 -11.70 -8.73 0.78
C PHE A 169 -12.57 -9.53 -0.19
N ALA A 170 -13.56 -8.85 -0.76
CA ALA A 170 -14.34 -9.37 -1.88
C ALA A 170 -13.47 -9.54 -3.14
N ALA A 171 -14.02 -10.28 -4.13
CA ALA A 171 -13.35 -10.43 -5.41
C ALA A 171 -13.12 -9.07 -6.09
N PRO A 172 -11.97 -8.86 -6.76
CA PRO A 172 -11.63 -7.59 -7.38
C PRO A 172 -12.60 -7.24 -8.51
N VAL A 173 -13.01 -5.98 -8.56
CA VAL A 173 -13.74 -5.38 -9.68
C VAL A 173 -12.79 -4.45 -10.43
N PHE A 174 -12.64 -4.68 -11.74
CA PHE A 174 -11.67 -3.98 -12.58
C PHE A 174 -12.31 -2.84 -13.36
N TYR A 175 -11.69 -1.67 -13.30
CA TYR A 175 -12.09 -0.47 -14.03
C TYR A 175 -10.98 -0.07 -15.00
N PRO A 176 -11.24 -0.10 -16.32
CA PRO A 176 -10.28 0.35 -17.32
C PRO A 176 -9.96 1.83 -17.14
N LEU A 177 -8.68 2.16 -17.08
CA LEU A 177 -8.20 3.53 -17.10
C LEU A 177 -7.97 3.97 -18.54
N SER A 178 -7.83 5.27 -18.79
CA SER A 178 -7.51 5.78 -20.12
C SER A 178 -6.03 5.58 -20.50
N HIS A 179 -5.15 5.41 -19.51
CA HIS A 179 -3.69 5.33 -19.62
C HIS A 179 -3.12 4.50 -18.45
N ASN A 180 -1.83 4.14 -18.52
CA ASN A 180 -1.11 3.61 -17.37
C ASN A 180 -0.92 4.72 -16.31
N GLY A 181 -1.31 4.43 -15.06
CA GLY A 181 -1.09 5.29 -13.91
C GLY A 181 -0.24 4.57 -12.88
N TYR A 182 0.73 5.26 -12.28
CA TYR A 182 1.64 4.66 -11.29
C TYR A 182 1.10 4.70 -9.86
N ARG A 183 0.14 5.59 -9.58
CA ARG A 183 -0.46 5.77 -8.25
C ARG A 183 -1.94 6.07 -8.37
N LEU A 184 -2.67 5.75 -7.31
CA LEU A 184 -4.06 6.16 -7.09
C LEU A 184 -4.09 7.09 -5.87
N VAL A 185 -5.08 7.97 -5.83
CA VAL A 185 -5.43 8.79 -4.67
C VAL A 185 -6.93 8.73 -4.51
N ALA A 186 -7.41 8.35 -3.32
CA ALA A 186 -8.82 8.38 -2.98
C ALA A 186 -9.16 9.66 -2.22
N THR A 187 -9.99 10.53 -2.78
CA THR A 187 -10.41 11.76 -2.12
C THR A 187 -11.73 12.26 -2.71
N ASP A 188 -12.57 12.92 -1.91
CA ASP A 188 -13.83 13.51 -2.40
C ASP A 188 -13.51 14.80 -3.20
N LEU A 189 -13.41 14.66 -4.51
CA LEU A 189 -13.01 15.74 -5.42
C LEU A 189 -14.21 16.58 -5.88
N ASN A 190 -15.41 16.00 -5.84
CA ASN A 190 -16.62 16.66 -6.30
C ASN A 190 -17.51 17.22 -5.16
N GLY A 191 -17.18 16.89 -3.90
CA GLY A 191 -17.87 17.35 -2.69
C GLY A 191 -19.18 16.62 -2.39
N ASP A 192 -19.38 15.41 -2.90
CA ASP A 192 -20.61 14.62 -2.70
C ASP A 192 -20.56 13.70 -1.47
N GLY A 193 -19.45 13.71 -0.74
CA GLY A 193 -19.24 12.89 0.45
C GLY A 193 -18.85 11.45 0.15
N LYS A 194 -18.55 11.10 -1.11
CA LYS A 194 -17.96 9.81 -1.51
C LYS A 194 -16.56 10.03 -2.06
N LEU A 195 -15.67 9.07 -1.82
CA LEU A 195 -14.32 9.15 -2.35
C LEU A 195 -14.32 8.95 -3.87
N ASP A 196 -13.71 9.89 -4.58
CA ASP A 196 -13.34 9.77 -5.98
C ASP A 196 -11.92 9.16 -6.07
N LEU A 197 -11.62 8.46 -7.17
CA LEU A 197 -10.26 8.01 -7.46
C LEU A 197 -9.64 8.91 -8.52
N ALA A 198 -8.45 9.44 -8.22
CA ALA A 198 -7.62 10.18 -9.15
C ALA A 198 -6.28 9.46 -9.38
N TRP A 199 -5.74 9.53 -10.60
CA TRP A 199 -4.43 8.99 -10.92
C TRP A 199 -3.59 9.97 -11.75
N PRO A 200 -2.34 10.26 -11.33
CA PRO A 200 -1.40 11.01 -12.16
C PRO A 200 -0.83 10.10 -13.25
N PHE A 201 -0.84 10.56 -14.51
CA PHE A 201 -0.15 9.91 -15.62
C PHE A 201 0.89 10.85 -16.24
N ASN A 202 1.93 10.28 -16.82
CA ASN A 202 3.10 11.03 -17.27
C ASN A 202 3.10 11.12 -18.81
N ILE A 203 2.37 12.10 -19.38
CA ILE A 203 2.68 12.83 -20.62
C ILE A 203 1.62 13.92 -20.90
N SER A 204 2.02 15.19 -20.87
CA SER A 204 1.40 16.37 -21.53
C SER A 204 -0.13 16.60 -21.47
N ARG A 205 -0.89 15.91 -20.60
CA ARG A 205 -2.35 16.06 -20.44
C ARG A 205 -2.76 16.03 -18.96
N PRO A 206 -3.92 16.64 -18.60
CA PRO A 206 -4.35 16.82 -17.21
C PRO A 206 -4.73 15.51 -16.53
N THR A 207 -4.57 15.47 -15.19
CA THR A 207 -5.05 14.40 -14.29
C THR A 207 -6.49 13.99 -14.62
N GLU A 208 -6.74 12.68 -14.67
CA GLU A 208 -8.09 12.16 -14.80
C GLU A 208 -8.68 11.82 -13.42
N ILE A 209 -9.97 12.10 -13.28
CA ILE A 209 -10.76 11.93 -12.05
C ILE A 209 -11.94 11.04 -12.42
N VAL A 210 -12.13 9.95 -11.70
CA VAL A 210 -13.30 9.09 -11.87
C VAL A 210 -14.10 9.02 -10.57
N SER A 211 -15.32 9.52 -10.66
CA SER A 211 -16.28 9.54 -9.57
C SER A 211 -17.15 8.30 -9.55
N PRO A 212 -17.64 7.84 -8.37
CA PRO A 212 -18.55 6.69 -8.23
C PRO A 212 -19.77 6.73 -9.17
N SER A 213 -20.26 7.93 -9.53
CA SER A 213 -21.39 8.12 -10.45
C SER A 213 -21.06 7.77 -11.93
N SER A 214 -19.78 7.71 -12.30
CA SER A 214 -19.30 7.35 -13.64
C SER A 214 -18.96 5.85 -13.79
N TRP A 215 -19.08 5.09 -12.71
CA TRP A 215 -18.91 3.65 -12.70
C TRP A 215 -20.16 3.07 -13.36
N GLY A 216 -20.08 2.76 -14.65
CA GLY A 216 -21.19 2.18 -15.40
C GLY A 216 -21.84 1.07 -14.59
N MET A 217 -23.05 1.33 -14.09
CA MET A 217 -23.76 0.47 -13.16
C MET A 217 -23.83 -0.96 -13.70
N ALA A 218 -22.96 -1.84 -13.20
CA ALA A 218 -23.41 -3.18 -12.88
C ALA A 218 -24.44 -2.99 -11.76
N LYS A 219 -25.72 -2.97 -12.13
CA LYS A 219 -26.91 -2.73 -11.28
C LYS A 219 -27.08 -3.69 -10.08
N GLY A 220 -26.02 -4.30 -9.55
CA GLY A 220 -26.09 -5.28 -8.49
C GLY A 220 -25.05 -5.16 -7.36
N LEU A 221 -24.04 -4.27 -7.44
CA LEU A 221 -22.99 -4.20 -6.42
C LEU A 221 -23.19 -3.14 -5.32
N PHE A 222 -24.03 -2.12 -5.56
CA PHE A 222 -24.21 -0.98 -4.63
C PHE A 222 -25.64 -0.84 -4.09
N SER A 223 -26.37 -1.95 -3.95
CA SER A 223 -27.69 -1.93 -3.32
C SER A 223 -27.73 -2.78 -2.05
N ARG A 224 -27.38 -2.17 -0.92
CA ARG A 224 -28.25 -1.93 0.24
C ARG A 224 -27.47 -1.38 1.40
#